data_AF-A0A1Y1VFQ4-F1
#
_entry.id   AF-A0A1Y1VFQ4-F1
#
_cell.length_a   1.000
_cell.length_b   1.000
_cell.length_c   1.000
_cell.angle_alpha   90.00
_cell.angle_beta   90.00
_cell.angle_gamma   90.00
#
_symmetry.space_group_name_H-M   'P 1'
#
loop_
_entity.id
_entity.type
_entity.pdbx_description
1 polymer ?
#
loop_
_entity_poly.entity_id
_entity_poly.type
_entity_poly.pdbx_seq_one_letter_code
_entity_poly.pdbx_strand_id
1 'polypeptide(L)'
;MTNIILSKDGNKADTIQYCLTKLIVSIFFPWTCIIFLITSKNRRKLIIILLVLHWLLRCIGDMFESSLGIYPKNIDKWPYGNEQWLKSYGIASIFWHLSEIIGDWYLLIRTKVIVRDKKQLRWVFITCGLYNIVKSLQMYTFLSYVPFRTGYNYENPNQDDIYVLDMAENKFMKWSNVAFQQLCSLAYDISVIIALKRNVFNNKESLNLVDSNGNSFLRKFKQISEYRIYLSILVTMCGIPLIFMYSLRVMYCRNSSIALKDYERLEIVGKFMDDQSIDSIRVLVLNFNYIFMYVDQFLLRYYVENNDQSTYNYSNSHSTPKSPLDYNLVYHNTSNNEYNTKNIINTNLNSNPQYYNVVFN
;
A
#
# COMPACT_ATOMS: atom_id res chain seq x y z
N MET A 1 1.50 -17.94 14.49
CA MET A 1 0.27 -18.19 15.25
C MET A 1 0.64 -18.49 16.69
N THR A 2 0.23 -17.63 17.61
CA THR A 2 0.16 -17.94 19.04
C THR A 2 -0.65 -19.23 19.20
N ASN A 3 -0.16 -20.18 20.00
CA ASN A 3 -0.85 -21.43 20.31
C ASN A 3 -2.31 -21.16 20.71
N ILE A 4 -3.23 -21.35 19.76
CA ILE A 4 -4.68 -21.34 20.04
C ILE A 4 -4.98 -22.69 20.68
N ILE A 5 -4.62 -22.82 21.95
CA ILE A 5 -5.25 -23.75 22.88
C ILE A 5 -6.60 -23.09 23.24
N LEU A 6 -7.51 -23.03 22.28
CA LEU A 6 -8.93 -22.85 22.62
C LEU A 6 -9.36 -24.22 23.14
N SER A 7 -9.66 -24.25 24.44
CA SER A 7 -10.29 -25.36 25.12
C SER A 7 -11.42 -25.92 24.27
N LYS A 8 -11.57 -27.25 24.27
CA LYS A 8 -12.56 -27.99 23.48
C LYS A 8 -14.00 -27.50 23.72
N ASP A 9 -14.23 -26.75 24.81
CA ASP A 9 -15.47 -26.05 25.18
C ASP A 9 -15.28 -24.53 25.37
N GLY A 10 -14.49 -23.87 24.50
CA GLY A 10 -14.30 -22.43 24.54
C GLY A 10 -15.64 -21.70 24.46
N ASN A 11 -15.95 -20.89 25.47
CA ASN A 11 -17.17 -20.10 25.52
C ASN A 11 -17.25 -19.24 24.25
N LYS A 12 -18.36 -19.32 23.50
CA LYS A 12 -18.56 -18.54 22.27
C LYS A 12 -18.34 -17.04 22.50
N ALA A 13 -18.65 -16.57 23.71
CA ALA A 13 -18.39 -15.19 24.13
C ALA A 13 -16.89 -14.83 24.06
N ASP A 14 -15.99 -15.73 24.47
CA ASP A 14 -14.54 -15.51 24.46
C ASP A 14 -14.02 -15.42 23.02
N THR A 15 -14.52 -16.27 22.12
CA THR A 15 -14.14 -16.22 20.70
C THR A 15 -14.64 -14.93 20.03
N ILE A 16 -15.86 -14.48 20.36
CA ILE A 16 -16.41 -13.20 19.85
C ILE A 16 -15.58 -12.03 20.38
N GLN A 17 -15.27 -12.03 21.69
CA GLN A 17 -14.41 -11.02 22.30
C GLN A 17 -13.02 -11.02 21.63
N TYR A 18 -12.43 -12.19 21.38
CA TYR A 18 -11.15 -12.32 20.70
C TYR A 18 -11.20 -11.75 19.28
N CYS A 19 -12.29 -12.00 18.53
CA CYS A 19 -12.50 -11.38 17.23
C CYS A 19 -12.54 -9.84 17.34
N LEU A 20 -13.38 -9.29 18.22
CA LEU A 20 -13.49 -7.83 18.40
C LEU A 20 -12.17 -7.19 18.85
N THR A 21 -11.38 -7.90 19.64
CA THR A 21 -10.07 -7.44 20.14
C THR A 21 -9.06 -7.24 19.00
N LYS A 22 -9.25 -7.88 17.83
CA LYS A 22 -8.39 -7.67 16.65
C LYS A 22 -8.35 -6.23 16.16
N LEU A 23 -9.43 -5.46 16.35
CA LEU A 23 -9.46 -4.03 16.02
C LEU A 23 -8.41 -3.22 16.81
N ILE A 24 -8.19 -3.59 18.07
CA ILE A 24 -7.32 -2.87 19.01
C ILE A 24 -5.89 -3.43 18.96
N VAL A 25 -5.73 -4.75 18.83
CA VAL A 25 -4.42 -5.43 18.84
C VAL A 25 -3.66 -5.28 17.51
N SER A 26 -4.33 -4.84 16.45
CA SER A 26 -3.68 -4.58 15.16
C SER A 26 -2.46 -3.67 15.30
N ILE A 27 -1.35 -4.05 14.66
CA ILE A 27 -0.11 -3.25 14.65
C ILE A 27 -0.32 -1.83 14.11
N PHE A 28 -1.36 -1.62 13.29
CA PHE A 28 -1.70 -0.33 12.69
C PHE A 28 -2.60 0.55 13.57
N PHE A 29 -3.18 0.00 14.65
CA PHE A 29 -4.11 0.73 15.51
C PHE A 29 -3.44 1.92 16.22
N PRO A 30 -2.27 1.79 16.89
CA PRO A 30 -1.60 2.93 17.53
C PRO A 30 -1.27 4.04 16.53
N TRP A 31 -0.79 3.66 15.34
CA TRP A 31 -0.48 4.61 14.26
C TRP A 31 -1.70 5.36 13.77
N THR A 32 -2.84 4.66 13.64
CA THR A 32 -4.11 5.28 13.24
C THR A 32 -4.59 6.29 14.29
N CYS A 33 -4.47 5.96 15.58
CA CYS A 33 -4.80 6.87 16.68
C CYS A 33 -3.93 8.14 16.64
N ILE A 34 -2.61 8.00 16.45
CA ILE A 34 -1.69 9.13 16.32
C ILE A 34 -2.12 10.06 15.18
N ILE A 35 -2.46 9.49 14.01
CA ILE A 35 -2.90 10.28 12.85
C ILE A 35 -4.21 11.03 13.13
N PHE A 36 -5.15 10.41 13.84
CA PHE A 36 -6.39 11.06 14.24
C PHE A 36 -6.18 12.22 15.22
N LEU A 37 -5.29 12.06 16.20
CA LEU A 37 -4.94 13.10 17.15
C LEU A 37 -4.33 14.31 16.43
N ILE A 38 -3.35 14.03 15.57
CA ILE A 38 -2.59 15.04 14.82
C ILE A 38 -3.44 15.73 13.76
N THR A 39 -4.41 15.03 13.17
CA THR A 39 -5.24 15.59 12.09
C THR A 39 -6.66 15.97 12.51
N SER A 40 -6.87 16.19 13.80
CA SER A 40 -8.18 16.58 14.36
C SER A 40 -8.85 17.74 13.58
N LYS A 41 -8.09 18.73 13.12
CA LYS A 41 -8.59 19.91 12.39
C LYS A 41 -8.94 19.66 10.91
N ASN A 42 -8.38 18.65 10.23
CA ASN A 42 -8.48 18.47 8.77
C ASN A 42 -8.75 17.01 8.35
N ARG A 43 -9.75 16.37 8.95
CA ARG A 43 -10.04 14.93 8.78
C ARG A 43 -10.47 14.50 7.37
N ARG A 44 -10.88 15.44 6.49
CA ARG A 44 -11.41 15.15 5.14
C ARG A 44 -10.32 14.90 4.09
N LYS A 45 -9.04 14.92 4.45
CA LYS A 45 -7.95 14.64 3.50
C LYS A 45 -8.05 13.19 3.04
N LEU A 46 -8.10 12.98 1.72
CA LEU A 46 -8.19 11.66 1.08
C LEU A 46 -7.16 10.66 1.64
N ILE A 47 -5.94 11.12 1.90
CA ILE A 47 -4.86 10.29 2.42
C ILE A 47 -5.19 9.68 3.80
N ILE A 48 -5.86 10.43 4.67
CA ILE A 48 -6.24 9.94 6.01
C ILE A 48 -7.33 8.87 5.88
N ILE A 49 -8.29 9.10 4.98
CA ILE A 49 -9.36 8.14 4.69
C ILE A 49 -8.74 6.82 4.21
N LEU A 50 -7.74 6.85 3.33
CA LEU A 50 -7.04 5.65 2.86
C LEU A 50 -6.35 4.88 3.99
N LEU A 51 -5.70 5.59 4.93
CA LEU A 51 -5.01 4.95 6.07
C LEU A 51 -5.98 4.31 7.07
N VAL A 52 -7.11 4.97 7.33
CA VAL A 52 -8.17 4.42 8.19
C VAL A 52 -8.80 3.21 7.51
N LEU A 53 -9.06 3.29 6.20
CA LEU A 53 -9.63 2.19 5.44
C LEU A 53 -8.68 0.99 5.36
N HIS A 54 -7.38 1.22 5.16
CA HIS A 54 -6.34 0.19 5.23
C HIS A 54 -6.37 -0.54 6.58
N TRP A 55 -6.31 0.20 7.69
CA TRP A 55 -6.36 -0.39 9.04
C TRP A 55 -7.66 -1.17 9.27
N LEU A 56 -8.81 -0.57 8.93
CA LEU A 56 -10.12 -1.19 9.14
C LEU A 56 -10.27 -2.49 8.35
N LEU A 57 -9.95 -2.49 7.06
CA LEU A 57 -10.03 -3.69 6.22
C LEU A 57 -9.07 -4.77 6.70
N ARG A 58 -7.86 -4.41 7.12
CA ARG A 58 -6.90 -5.37 7.69
C ARG A 58 -7.48 -6.05 8.93
N CYS A 59 -8.05 -5.27 9.85
CA CYS A 59 -8.67 -5.81 11.06
C CYS A 59 -9.88 -6.69 10.76
N ILE A 60 -10.73 -6.29 9.80
CA ILE A 60 -11.88 -7.10 9.37
C ILE A 60 -11.41 -8.47 8.84
N GLY A 61 -10.32 -8.50 8.06
CA GLY A 61 -9.70 -9.76 7.62
C GLY A 61 -9.27 -10.63 8.81
N ASP A 62 -8.57 -10.05 9.79
CA ASP A 62 -8.13 -10.76 11.00
C ASP A 62 -9.32 -11.25 11.85
N MET A 63 -10.44 -10.51 11.87
CA MET A 63 -11.69 -10.90 12.51
C MET A 63 -12.31 -12.12 11.83
N PHE A 64 -12.40 -12.12 10.49
CA PHE A 64 -12.93 -13.26 9.75
C PHE A 64 -12.07 -14.51 9.91
N GLU A 65 -10.75 -14.37 9.92
CA GLU A 65 -9.84 -15.48 10.24
C GLU A 65 -10.13 -16.05 11.64
N SER A 66 -10.21 -15.17 12.63
CA SER A 66 -10.46 -15.54 14.03
C SER A 66 -11.85 -16.14 14.25
N SER A 67 -12.81 -15.81 13.39
CA SER A 67 -14.17 -16.35 13.44
C SER A 67 -14.25 -17.84 13.13
N LEU A 68 -13.17 -18.45 12.60
CA LEU A 68 -13.11 -19.88 12.31
C LEU A 68 -13.52 -20.74 13.51
N GLY A 69 -13.13 -20.33 14.73
CA GLY A 69 -13.46 -21.03 15.97
C GLY A 69 -14.93 -20.94 16.41
N ILE A 70 -15.74 -20.07 15.78
CA ILE A 70 -17.16 -19.89 16.10
C ILE A 70 -18.02 -20.93 15.38
N TYR A 71 -17.60 -21.35 14.19
CA TYR A 71 -18.35 -22.30 13.37
C TYR A 71 -18.28 -23.71 13.96
N PRO A 72 -19.38 -24.50 13.85
CA PRO A 72 -19.35 -25.89 14.27
C PRO A 72 -18.28 -26.64 13.47
N LYS A 73 -17.49 -27.47 14.15
CA LYS A 73 -16.45 -28.28 13.51
C LYS A 73 -17.10 -29.53 12.93
N ASN A 74 -17.13 -29.62 11.61
CA ASN A 74 -17.64 -30.81 10.93
C ASN A 74 -16.55 -31.89 10.77
N ILE A 75 -15.28 -31.44 10.73
CA ILE A 75 -14.10 -32.28 10.53
C ILE A 75 -13.06 -31.88 11.57
N ASP A 76 -12.35 -32.85 12.17
CA ASP A 76 -11.30 -32.60 13.18
C ASP A 76 -9.97 -32.09 12.60
N LYS A 77 -9.93 -31.80 11.29
CA LYS A 77 -8.79 -31.21 10.58
C LYS A 77 -9.11 -29.79 10.21
N TRP A 78 -8.15 -28.88 10.39
CA TRP A 78 -8.27 -27.52 9.88
C TRP A 78 -8.50 -27.56 8.36
N PRO A 79 -9.35 -26.71 7.78
CA PRO A 79 -10.13 -25.61 8.37
C PRO A 79 -11.53 -26.04 8.88
N TYR A 80 -11.69 -27.28 9.34
CA TYR A 80 -12.90 -27.85 9.93
C TYR A 80 -14.09 -28.04 8.98
N GLY A 81 -13.87 -27.81 7.69
CA GLY A 81 -14.79 -28.07 6.58
C GLY A 81 -14.67 -27.03 5.46
N ASN A 82 -15.29 -27.32 4.31
CA ASN A 82 -15.25 -26.42 3.14
C ASN A 82 -16.03 -25.12 3.38
N GLU A 83 -17.16 -25.22 4.07
CA GLU A 83 -18.00 -24.07 4.37
C GLU A 83 -17.31 -23.14 5.37
N GLN A 84 -16.64 -23.71 6.37
CA GLN A 84 -15.85 -23.01 7.38
C GLN A 84 -14.66 -22.30 6.72
N TRP A 85 -13.94 -22.96 5.80
CA TRP A 85 -12.90 -22.33 4.99
C TRP A 85 -13.42 -21.09 4.27
N LEU A 86 -14.50 -21.24 3.50
CA LEU A 86 -15.04 -20.17 2.68
C LEU A 86 -15.51 -19.00 3.55
N LYS A 87 -16.28 -19.28 4.62
CA LYS A 87 -16.86 -18.26 5.52
C LYS A 87 -15.82 -17.56 6.40
N SER A 88 -14.67 -18.17 6.65
CA SER A 88 -13.58 -17.57 7.43
C SER A 88 -12.44 -17.12 6.50
N TYR A 89 -11.47 -17.98 6.22
CA TYR A 89 -10.26 -17.70 5.44
C TYR A 89 -10.54 -17.18 4.03
N GLY A 90 -11.53 -17.74 3.32
CA GLY A 90 -11.92 -17.28 1.99
C GLY A 90 -12.31 -15.81 2.00
N ILE A 91 -13.27 -15.43 2.85
CA ILE A 91 -13.70 -14.03 3.02
C ILE A 91 -12.57 -13.16 3.61
N ALA A 92 -11.83 -13.65 4.61
CA ALA A 92 -10.72 -12.93 5.22
C ALA A 92 -9.68 -12.50 4.17
N SER A 93 -9.41 -13.38 3.20
CA SER A 93 -8.48 -13.10 2.11
C SER A 93 -8.90 -11.90 1.27
N ILE A 94 -10.21 -11.69 1.04
CA ILE A 94 -10.71 -10.52 0.31
C ILE A 94 -10.30 -9.25 1.05
N PHE A 95 -10.59 -9.19 2.35
CA PHE A 95 -10.31 -8.01 3.18
C PHE A 95 -8.81 -7.74 3.32
N TRP A 96 -8.00 -8.78 3.50
CA TRP A 96 -6.54 -8.63 3.54
C TRP A 96 -6.01 -8.06 2.22
N HIS A 97 -6.32 -8.66 1.07
CA HIS A 97 -5.78 -8.18 -0.21
C HIS A 97 -6.38 -6.82 -0.61
N LEU A 98 -7.62 -6.51 -0.26
CA LEU A 98 -8.19 -5.16 -0.45
C LEU A 98 -7.44 -4.12 0.39
N SER A 99 -7.13 -4.43 1.65
CA SER A 99 -6.31 -3.55 2.50
C SER A 99 -4.95 -3.28 1.85
N GLU A 100 -4.33 -4.31 1.29
CA GLU A 100 -3.05 -4.20 0.60
C GLU A 100 -3.12 -3.36 -0.68
N ILE A 101 -4.19 -3.48 -1.48
CA ILE A 101 -4.42 -2.65 -2.69
C ILE A 101 -4.57 -1.17 -2.31
N ILE A 102 -5.30 -0.87 -1.24
CA ILE A 102 -5.44 0.51 -0.73
C ILE A 102 -4.10 1.06 -0.23
N GLY A 103 -3.31 0.19 0.41
CA GLY A 103 -1.93 0.47 0.77
C GLY A 103 -1.10 0.90 -0.45
N ASP A 104 -1.19 0.17 -1.56
CA ASP A 104 -0.41 0.50 -2.75
C ASP A 104 -0.87 1.81 -3.42
N TRP A 105 -2.17 2.10 -3.42
CA TRP A 105 -2.70 3.36 -3.96
C TRP A 105 -2.16 4.59 -3.24
N TYR A 106 -1.83 4.47 -1.96
CA TYR A 106 -1.18 5.55 -1.23
C TYR A 106 0.14 5.96 -1.89
N LEU A 107 1.01 5.02 -2.25
CA LEU A 107 2.30 5.32 -2.88
C LEU A 107 2.11 5.97 -4.26
N LEU A 108 1.13 5.50 -5.04
CA LEU A 108 0.75 6.09 -6.33
C LEU A 108 0.28 7.55 -6.17
N ILE A 109 -0.63 7.81 -5.22
CA ILE A 109 -1.15 9.16 -4.96
C ILE A 109 -0.04 10.10 -4.49
N ARG A 110 0.85 9.64 -3.61
CA ARG A 110 2.01 10.45 -3.17
C ARG A 110 2.94 10.77 -4.33
N THR A 111 3.24 9.78 -5.17
CA THR A 111 4.08 9.99 -6.36
C THR A 111 3.45 10.98 -7.33
N LYS A 112 2.13 10.89 -7.57
CA LYS A 112 1.38 11.82 -8.43
C LYS A 112 1.46 13.27 -7.96
N VAL A 113 1.51 13.52 -6.65
CA VAL A 113 1.62 14.88 -6.10
C VAL A 113 3.03 15.46 -6.32
N ILE A 114 4.07 14.61 -6.31
CA ILE A 114 5.47 15.04 -6.42
C ILE A 114 5.91 15.16 -7.90
N VAL A 115 5.44 14.24 -8.75
CA VAL A 115 5.84 14.12 -10.15
C VAL A 115 4.95 14.97 -11.05
N ARG A 116 5.54 15.96 -11.73
CA ARG A 116 4.85 16.80 -12.71
C ARG A 116 4.77 16.17 -14.09
N ASP A 117 5.74 15.32 -14.46
CA ASP A 117 5.77 14.67 -15.77
C ASP A 117 4.71 13.56 -15.90
N LYS A 118 3.70 13.82 -16.74
CA LYS A 118 2.59 12.89 -17.03
C LYS A 118 3.07 11.57 -17.67
N LYS A 119 4.14 11.58 -18.47
CA LYS A 119 4.62 10.38 -19.18
C LYS A 119 5.20 9.36 -18.22
N GLN A 120 5.97 9.82 -17.23
CA GLN A 120 6.54 8.95 -16.21
C GLN A 120 5.48 8.44 -15.24
N LEU A 121 4.54 9.31 -14.86
CA LEU A 121 3.43 8.91 -14.00
C LEU A 121 2.56 7.80 -14.64
N ARG A 122 2.44 7.77 -15.98
CA ARG A 122 1.74 6.70 -16.70
C ARG A 122 2.36 5.32 -16.42
N TRP A 123 3.69 5.21 -16.39
CA TRP A 123 4.36 3.95 -16.09
C TRP A 123 4.08 3.49 -14.66
N VAL A 124 4.15 4.40 -13.70
CA VAL A 124 3.82 4.13 -12.28
C VAL A 124 2.38 3.64 -12.12
N PHE A 125 1.45 4.20 -12.91
CA PHE A 125 0.05 3.75 -12.92
C PHE A 125 -0.11 2.35 -13.48
N ILE A 126 0.57 2.03 -14.61
CA ILE A 126 0.51 0.71 -15.24
C ILE A 126 1.07 -0.38 -14.32
N THR A 127 2.24 -0.15 -13.71
CA THR A 127 2.87 -1.13 -12.81
C THR A 127 2.06 -1.32 -11.53
N CYS A 128 1.50 -0.24 -10.96
CA CYS A 128 0.56 -0.34 -9.82
C CYS A 128 -0.70 -1.14 -10.19
N GLY A 129 -1.26 -0.90 -11.38
CA GLY A 129 -2.43 -1.64 -11.88
C GLY A 129 -2.14 -3.14 -12.02
N LEU A 130 -1.01 -3.49 -12.66
CA LEU A 130 -0.57 -4.87 -12.79
C LEU A 130 -0.37 -5.53 -11.42
N TYR A 131 0.29 -4.85 -10.49
CA TYR A 131 0.52 -5.35 -9.14
C TYR A 131 -0.79 -5.64 -8.38
N ASN A 132 -1.78 -4.75 -8.49
CA ASN A 132 -3.10 -4.94 -7.88
C ASN A 132 -3.91 -6.06 -8.55
N ILE A 133 -3.75 -6.28 -9.87
CA ILE A 133 -4.39 -7.41 -10.56
C ILE A 133 -3.91 -8.74 -9.99
N VAL A 134 -2.61 -8.88 -9.67
CA VAL A 134 -2.08 -10.09 -9.04
C VAL A 134 -2.75 -10.37 -7.69
N LYS A 135 -2.97 -9.32 -6.88
CA LYS A 135 -3.69 -9.45 -5.60
C LYS A 135 -5.15 -9.88 -5.80
N SER A 136 -5.82 -9.37 -6.83
CA SER A 136 -7.17 -9.84 -7.19
C SER A 136 -7.17 -11.32 -7.61
N LEU A 137 -6.16 -11.78 -8.34
CA LEU A 137 -5.99 -13.20 -8.66
C LEU A 137 -5.74 -14.05 -7.41
N GLN A 138 -5.03 -13.52 -6.42
CA GLN A 138 -4.86 -14.19 -5.13
C GLN A 138 -6.18 -14.32 -4.38
N MET A 139 -6.99 -13.26 -4.30
CA MET A 139 -8.34 -13.33 -3.71
C MET A 139 -9.17 -14.45 -4.38
N TYR A 140 -9.17 -14.49 -5.70
CA TYR A 140 -9.87 -15.54 -6.45
C TYR A 140 -9.35 -16.94 -6.10
N THR A 141 -8.03 -17.11 -6.05
CA THR A 141 -7.39 -18.40 -5.70
C THR A 141 -7.88 -18.90 -4.34
N PHE A 142 -7.87 -18.05 -3.31
CA PHE A 142 -8.34 -18.41 -1.97
C PHE A 142 -9.83 -18.76 -1.91
N LEU A 143 -10.67 -18.00 -2.64
CA LEU A 143 -12.12 -18.25 -2.70
C LEU A 143 -12.48 -19.52 -3.48
N SER A 144 -11.69 -19.84 -4.52
CA SER A 144 -11.91 -21.02 -5.36
C SER A 144 -11.41 -22.32 -4.73
N TYR A 145 -10.55 -22.24 -3.72
CA TYR A 145 -9.99 -23.42 -3.07
C TYR A 145 -11.04 -24.14 -2.21
N VAL A 146 -11.14 -25.45 -2.42
CA VAL A 146 -12.02 -26.35 -1.67
C VAL A 146 -11.12 -27.36 -0.94
N PRO A 147 -10.95 -27.25 0.40
CA PRO A 147 -10.02 -28.10 1.14
C PRO A 147 -10.34 -29.60 1.12
N PHE A 148 -11.62 -29.98 1.10
CA PHE A 148 -12.08 -31.37 1.17
C PHE A 148 -12.93 -31.71 -0.06
N ARG A 149 -12.59 -32.76 -0.80
CA ARG A 149 -13.37 -33.19 -1.97
C ARG A 149 -14.78 -33.69 -1.60
N THR A 150 -15.71 -33.64 -2.54
CA THR A 150 -17.06 -34.20 -2.36
C THR A 150 -16.96 -35.69 -1.98
N GLY A 151 -17.64 -36.10 -0.91
CA GLY A 151 -17.59 -37.48 -0.41
C GLY A 151 -16.43 -37.78 0.55
N TYR A 152 -15.80 -36.74 1.14
CA TYR A 152 -14.78 -36.91 2.16
C TYR A 152 -15.34 -37.61 3.42
N ASN A 153 -14.92 -38.85 3.66
CA ASN A 153 -15.09 -39.68 4.83
C ASN A 153 -13.79 -39.75 5.66
N TYR A 154 -13.86 -39.25 6.90
CA TYR A 154 -12.77 -39.19 7.87
C TYR A 154 -12.31 -40.56 8.40
N GLU A 155 -13.16 -41.59 8.33
CA GLU A 155 -12.82 -42.93 8.80
C GLU A 155 -11.87 -43.68 7.84
N ASN A 156 -11.74 -43.17 6.60
CA ASN A 156 -10.91 -43.80 5.59
C ASN A 156 -9.51 -43.18 5.56
N PRO A 157 -8.45 -43.92 5.96
CA PRO A 157 -7.08 -43.38 6.02
C PRO A 157 -6.59 -42.89 4.65
N ASN A 158 -7.01 -43.52 3.55
CA ASN A 158 -6.61 -43.13 2.19
C ASN A 158 -7.10 -41.73 1.81
N GLN A 159 -8.11 -41.19 2.51
CA GLN A 159 -8.61 -39.85 2.23
C GLN A 159 -7.82 -38.75 2.94
N ASP A 160 -7.09 -39.09 4.02
CA ASP A 160 -6.16 -38.15 4.62
C ASP A 160 -5.07 -37.74 3.63
N ASP A 161 -4.51 -38.75 2.98
CA ASP A 161 -3.51 -38.60 1.93
C ASP A 161 -4.01 -37.66 0.81
N ILE A 162 -5.25 -37.84 0.36
CA ILE A 162 -5.87 -36.98 -0.66
C ILE A 162 -5.96 -35.52 -0.18
N TYR A 163 -6.36 -35.29 1.08
CA TYR A 163 -6.42 -33.96 1.66
C TYR A 163 -5.05 -33.28 1.68
N VAL A 164 -3.99 -34.01 2.08
CA VAL A 164 -2.61 -33.49 2.09
C VAL A 164 -2.17 -33.09 0.68
N LEU A 165 -2.49 -33.91 -0.33
CA LEU A 165 -2.16 -33.62 -1.73
C LEU A 165 -2.92 -32.40 -2.27
N ASP A 166 -4.21 -32.24 -1.95
CA ASP A 166 -5.01 -31.08 -2.35
C ASP A 166 -4.52 -29.80 -1.67
N MET A 167 -4.14 -29.88 -0.40
CA MET A 167 -3.52 -28.77 0.32
C MET A 167 -2.17 -28.38 -0.29
N ALA A 168 -1.39 -29.35 -0.74
CA ALA A 168 -0.12 -29.11 -1.44
C ALA A 168 -0.30 -28.35 -2.75
N GLU A 169 -1.31 -28.72 -3.55
CA GLU A 169 -1.61 -28.06 -4.81
C GLU A 169 -2.03 -26.61 -4.58
N ASN A 170 -2.88 -26.37 -3.58
CA ASN A 170 -3.25 -25.01 -3.19
C ASN A 170 -2.05 -24.19 -2.69
N LYS A 171 -1.17 -24.79 -1.88
CA LYS A 171 0.08 -24.15 -1.45
C LYS A 171 0.96 -23.78 -2.63
N PHE A 172 1.09 -24.66 -3.63
CA PHE A 172 1.82 -24.35 -4.85
C PHE A 172 1.21 -23.15 -5.59
N MET A 173 -0.11 -23.12 -5.78
CA MET A 173 -0.78 -21.99 -6.44
C MET A 173 -0.61 -20.68 -5.65
N LYS A 174 -0.77 -20.74 -4.31
CA LYS A 174 -0.50 -19.62 -3.39
C LYS A 174 0.91 -19.08 -3.58
N TRP A 175 1.93 -19.93 -3.47
CA TRP A 175 3.34 -19.51 -3.51
C TRP A 175 3.82 -19.11 -4.91
N SER A 176 3.17 -19.62 -5.96
CA SER A 176 3.35 -19.14 -7.34
C SER A 176 2.83 -17.73 -7.52
N ASN A 177 1.62 -17.46 -7.03
CA ASN A 177 1.06 -16.11 -7.03
C ASN A 177 1.89 -15.15 -6.16
N VAL A 178 2.39 -15.58 -5.01
CA VAL A 178 3.29 -14.77 -4.16
C VAL A 178 4.59 -14.45 -4.89
N ALA A 179 5.21 -15.40 -5.60
CA ALA A 179 6.41 -15.12 -6.39
C ALA A 179 6.14 -14.09 -7.49
N PHE A 180 5.02 -14.24 -8.21
CA PHE A 180 4.62 -13.28 -9.24
C PHE A 180 4.29 -11.90 -8.66
N GLN A 181 3.65 -11.86 -7.49
CA GLN A 181 3.39 -10.64 -6.73
C GLN A 181 4.70 -9.92 -6.39
N GLN A 182 5.74 -10.63 -5.95
CA GLN A 182 7.04 -10.01 -5.64
C GLN A 182 7.72 -9.39 -6.86
N LEU A 183 7.65 -10.06 -8.02
CA LEU A 183 8.17 -9.51 -9.27
C LEU A 183 7.44 -8.22 -9.66
N CYS A 184 6.10 -8.21 -9.56
CA CYS A 184 5.29 -7.03 -9.84
C CYS A 184 5.54 -5.89 -8.83
N SER A 185 5.71 -6.21 -7.54
CA SER A 185 6.04 -5.24 -6.50
C SER A 185 7.39 -4.57 -6.77
N LEU A 186 8.42 -5.34 -7.12
CA LEU A 186 9.74 -4.81 -7.44
C LEU A 186 9.69 -3.90 -8.69
N ALA A 187 8.97 -4.33 -9.73
CA ALA A 187 8.75 -3.50 -10.93
C ALA A 187 8.03 -2.19 -10.60
N TYR A 188 7.05 -2.24 -9.69
CA TYR A 188 6.34 -1.06 -9.19
C TYR A 188 7.28 -0.12 -8.43
N ASP A 189 8.05 -0.61 -7.46
CA ASP A 189 9.00 0.19 -6.70
C ASP A 189 10.05 0.84 -7.61
N ILE A 190 10.64 0.08 -8.55
CA ILE A 190 11.59 0.61 -9.54
C ILE A 190 10.95 1.73 -10.37
N SER A 191 9.71 1.55 -10.82
CA SER A 191 9.01 2.58 -11.60
C SER A 191 8.80 3.88 -10.80
N VAL A 192 8.50 3.78 -9.50
CA VAL A 192 8.36 4.92 -8.60
C VAL A 192 9.70 5.63 -8.40
N ILE A 193 10.78 4.87 -8.16
CA ILE A 193 12.13 5.45 -8.03
C ILE A 193 12.52 6.20 -9.29
N ILE A 194 12.32 5.61 -10.48
CA ILE A 194 12.68 6.24 -11.75
C ILE A 194 11.89 7.53 -11.93
N ALA A 195 10.58 7.49 -11.67
CA ALA A 195 9.70 8.65 -11.78
C ALA A 195 10.11 9.79 -10.83
N LEU A 196 10.41 9.45 -9.57
CA LEU A 196 10.88 10.43 -8.60
C LEU A 196 12.25 10.95 -9.00
N LYS A 197 13.23 10.08 -9.26
CA LYS A 197 14.61 10.46 -9.57
C LYS A 197 14.66 11.46 -10.74
N ARG A 198 13.96 11.17 -11.83
CA ARG A 198 14.00 12.03 -13.01
C ARG A 198 13.32 13.38 -12.79
N ASN A 199 12.23 13.46 -12.02
CA ASN A 199 11.57 14.74 -11.72
C ASN A 199 12.29 15.56 -10.64
N VAL A 200 12.92 14.88 -9.69
CA VAL A 200 13.59 15.46 -8.53
C VAL A 200 14.99 15.96 -8.87
N PHE A 201 15.78 15.17 -9.61
CA PHE A 201 17.20 15.44 -9.84
C PHE A 201 17.43 16.29 -11.09
N ASN A 202 16.63 16.14 -12.16
CA ASN A 202 16.77 17.03 -13.32
C ASN A 202 16.34 18.48 -13.02
N ASN A 203 15.58 18.70 -11.95
CA ASN A 203 15.27 20.04 -11.44
C ASN A 203 16.28 20.55 -10.40
N LYS A 204 17.44 19.89 -10.20
CA LYS A 204 18.45 20.41 -9.27
C LYS A 204 19.01 21.76 -9.69
N GLU A 205 19.08 22.02 -11.00
CA GLU A 205 19.58 23.29 -11.53
C GLU A 205 18.65 24.47 -11.20
N SER A 206 17.33 24.25 -11.15
CA SER A 206 16.36 25.26 -10.69
C SER A 206 16.24 25.34 -9.16
N LEU A 207 16.60 24.28 -8.44
CA LEU A 207 16.63 24.25 -6.96
C LEU A 207 17.85 24.97 -6.37
N ASN A 208 19.02 24.91 -7.04
CA ASN A 208 20.21 25.65 -6.60
C ASN A 208 19.98 27.18 -6.61
N LEU A 209 19.07 27.69 -7.46
CA LEU A 209 18.66 29.10 -7.48
C LEU A 209 17.67 29.46 -6.36
N VAL A 210 16.96 28.47 -5.80
CA VAL A 210 16.01 28.65 -4.68
C VAL A 210 16.69 28.46 -3.32
N ASP A 211 17.82 27.74 -3.28
CA ASP A 211 18.64 27.54 -2.07
C ASP A 211 19.19 28.86 -1.48
N SER A 212 19.25 29.95 -2.26
CA SER A 212 19.60 31.28 -1.73
C SER A 212 18.48 31.93 -0.90
N ASN A 213 17.22 31.46 -1.01
CA ASN A 213 16.04 32.07 -0.41
C ASN A 213 15.37 31.22 0.71
N GLY A 214 16.08 30.26 1.33
CA GLY A 214 15.78 29.83 2.69
C GLY A 214 14.68 28.77 2.92
N ASN A 215 14.13 28.11 1.89
CA ASN A 215 13.10 27.07 2.09
C ASN A 215 13.66 25.70 2.54
N SER A 216 14.22 25.64 3.75
CA SER A 216 14.78 24.43 4.40
C SER A 216 13.77 23.27 4.48
N PHE A 217 12.49 23.57 4.61
CA PHE A 217 11.42 22.59 4.76
C PHE A 217 11.22 21.70 3.54
N LEU A 218 11.16 22.27 2.34
CA LEU A 218 10.93 21.49 1.12
C LEU A 218 12.07 20.48 0.93
N ARG A 219 13.31 20.88 1.27
CA ARG A 219 14.50 20.03 1.20
C ARG A 219 14.43 18.87 2.20
N LYS A 220 14.11 19.16 3.47
CA LYS A 220 13.98 18.14 4.53
C LYS A 220 12.81 17.19 4.25
N PHE A 221 11.66 17.71 3.83
CA PHE A 221 10.48 16.91 3.51
C PHE A 221 10.74 15.96 2.32
N LYS A 222 11.40 16.47 1.28
CA LYS A 222 11.81 15.70 0.11
C LYS A 222 12.79 14.58 0.51
N GLN A 223 13.78 14.91 1.33
CA GLN A 223 14.75 13.94 1.86
C GLN A 223 14.07 12.82 2.67
N ILE A 224 13.04 13.14 3.46
CA ILE A 224 12.29 12.16 4.25
C ILE A 224 11.44 11.25 3.36
N SER A 225 10.73 11.83 2.38
CA SER A 225 9.92 11.07 1.43
C SER A 225 10.78 10.12 0.59
N GLU A 226 11.99 10.55 0.22
CA GLU A 226 13.00 9.74 -0.47
C GLU A 226 13.55 8.63 0.45
N TYR A 227 13.92 8.96 1.69
CA TYR A 227 14.47 8.00 2.65
C TYR A 227 13.52 6.82 2.90
N ARG A 228 12.21 7.07 2.99
CA ARG A 228 11.20 6.00 3.09
C ARG A 228 11.32 5.02 1.93
N ILE A 229 11.40 5.52 0.70
CA ILE A 229 11.43 4.69 -0.49
C ILE A 229 12.70 3.85 -0.49
N TYR A 230 13.86 4.44 -0.20
CA TYR A 230 15.12 3.71 -0.06
C TYR A 230 15.07 2.62 1.01
N LEU A 231 14.49 2.92 2.18
CA LEU A 231 14.38 1.97 3.27
C LEU A 231 13.39 0.83 2.96
N SER A 232 12.27 1.13 2.31
CA SER A 232 11.31 0.14 1.81
C SER A 232 11.96 -0.80 0.81
N ILE A 233 12.72 -0.26 -0.16
CA ILE A 233 13.47 -1.06 -1.15
C ILE A 233 14.54 -1.91 -0.46
N LEU A 234 15.22 -1.39 0.55
CA LEU A 234 16.22 -2.17 1.29
C LEU A 234 15.57 -3.39 1.95
N VAL A 235 14.44 -3.19 2.63
CA VAL A 235 13.72 -4.29 3.28
C VAL A 235 13.15 -5.28 2.26
N THR A 236 12.59 -4.81 1.14
CA THR A 236 12.11 -5.71 0.08
C THR A 236 13.27 -6.45 -0.59
N MET A 237 14.41 -5.80 -0.83
CA MET A 237 15.61 -6.44 -1.39
C MET A 237 16.18 -7.52 -0.47
N CYS A 238 16.07 -7.37 0.86
CA CYS A 238 16.42 -8.43 1.81
C CYS A 238 15.35 -9.55 1.88
N GLY A 239 14.07 -9.20 1.81
CA GLY A 239 12.96 -10.16 1.94
C GLY A 239 12.69 -10.98 0.68
N ILE A 240 12.80 -10.37 -0.51
CA ILE A 240 12.48 -10.99 -1.79
C ILE A 240 13.30 -12.27 -2.04
N PRO A 241 14.64 -12.31 -1.86
CA PRO A 241 15.40 -13.54 -2.08
C PRO A 241 14.90 -14.70 -1.23
N LEU A 242 14.56 -14.46 0.04
CA LEU A 242 14.06 -15.49 0.95
C LEU A 242 12.69 -16.02 0.51
N ILE A 243 11.76 -15.11 0.20
CA ILE A 243 10.40 -15.45 -0.25
C ILE A 243 10.45 -16.17 -1.60
N PHE A 244 11.24 -15.65 -2.54
CA PHE A 244 11.36 -16.19 -3.88
C PHE A 244 12.05 -17.54 -3.90
N MET A 245 13.12 -17.73 -3.10
CA MET A 245 13.78 -19.03 -2.95
C MET A 245 12.83 -20.09 -2.39
N TYR A 246 11.99 -19.74 -1.42
CA TYR A 246 10.98 -20.66 -0.91
C TYR A 246 9.91 -20.98 -1.97
N SER A 247 9.40 -19.98 -2.69
CA SER A 247 8.48 -20.23 -3.80
C SER A 247 9.06 -21.16 -4.85
N LEU A 248 10.32 -20.94 -5.27
CA LEU A 248 11.02 -21.82 -6.21
C LEU A 248 11.18 -23.23 -5.66
N ARG A 249 11.47 -23.38 -4.36
CA ARG A 249 11.51 -24.68 -3.70
C ARG A 249 10.16 -25.40 -3.76
N VAL A 250 9.06 -24.72 -3.46
CA VAL A 250 7.70 -25.30 -3.55
C VAL A 250 7.40 -25.73 -4.99
N MET A 251 7.74 -24.89 -5.98
CA MET A 251 7.57 -25.22 -7.40
C MET A 251 8.40 -26.44 -7.83
N TYR A 252 9.67 -26.49 -7.41
CA TYR A 252 10.56 -27.60 -7.68
C TYR A 252 10.04 -28.89 -7.05
N CYS A 253 9.71 -28.87 -5.75
CA CYS A 253 9.16 -30.02 -5.04
C CYS A 253 7.89 -30.55 -5.71
N ARG A 254 6.97 -29.68 -6.15
CA ARG A 254 5.80 -30.09 -6.90
C ARG A 254 6.19 -30.79 -8.20
N ASN A 255 6.99 -30.14 -9.04
CA ASN A 255 7.35 -30.68 -10.35
C ASN A 255 8.09 -32.02 -10.25
N SER A 256 9.01 -32.15 -9.29
CA SER A 256 9.71 -33.42 -9.02
C SER A 256 8.76 -34.50 -8.50
N SER A 257 7.70 -34.13 -7.77
CA SER A 257 6.75 -35.09 -7.20
C SER A 257 5.74 -35.66 -8.20
N ILE A 258 5.58 -35.05 -9.38
CA ILE A 258 4.63 -35.51 -10.41
C ILE A 258 4.99 -36.92 -10.93
N ALA A 259 6.28 -37.27 -10.94
CA ALA A 259 6.76 -38.56 -11.42
C ALA A 259 6.79 -39.66 -10.34
N LEU A 260 6.48 -39.32 -9.08
CA LEU A 260 6.60 -40.23 -7.94
C LEU A 260 5.27 -40.92 -7.63
N LYS A 261 5.35 -42.05 -6.90
CA LYS A 261 4.16 -42.71 -6.35
C LYS A 261 3.58 -41.87 -5.20
N ASP A 262 2.27 -42.04 -4.94
CA ASP A 262 1.54 -41.20 -3.98
C ASP A 262 2.17 -41.19 -2.56
N TYR A 263 2.68 -42.33 -2.07
CA TYR A 263 3.32 -42.40 -0.75
C TYR A 263 4.60 -41.55 -0.64
N GLU A 264 5.45 -41.55 -1.68
CA GLU A 264 6.69 -40.75 -1.71
C GLU A 264 6.36 -39.27 -1.83
N ARG A 265 5.32 -38.96 -2.62
CA ARG A 265 4.82 -37.60 -2.78
C ARG A 265 4.34 -37.02 -1.47
N LEU A 266 3.62 -37.80 -0.66
CA LEU A 266 3.15 -37.38 0.67
C LEU A 266 4.30 -37.05 1.62
N GLU A 267 5.34 -37.89 1.66
CA GLU A 267 6.50 -37.67 2.53
C GLU A 267 7.22 -36.36 2.17
N ILE A 268 7.45 -36.13 0.88
CA ILE A 268 8.11 -34.92 0.37
C ILE A 268 7.24 -33.68 0.65
N VAL A 269 5.96 -33.74 0.32
CA VAL A 269 5.02 -32.63 0.51
C VAL A 269 4.91 -32.26 1.99
N GLY A 270 4.67 -33.25 2.85
CA GLY A 270 4.50 -33.03 4.29
C GLY A 270 5.72 -32.40 4.94
N LYS A 271 6.93 -32.80 4.51
CA LYS A 271 8.19 -32.30 5.08
C LYS A 271 8.60 -30.93 4.55
N PHE A 272 8.32 -30.63 3.28
CA PHE A 272 8.93 -29.47 2.61
C PHE A 272 7.96 -28.32 2.34
N MET A 273 6.66 -28.50 2.54
CA MET A 273 5.65 -27.46 2.32
C MET A 273 5.12 -26.80 3.61
N ASP A 274 5.86 -26.87 4.72
CA ASP A 274 5.57 -25.97 5.85
C ASP A 274 5.96 -24.54 5.46
N ASP A 275 4.97 -23.66 5.41
CA ASP A 275 5.10 -22.30 4.92
C ASP A 275 4.98 -21.25 6.02
N GLN A 276 4.74 -21.65 7.28
CA GLN A 276 4.45 -20.73 8.38
C GLN A 276 5.57 -19.71 8.63
N SER A 277 6.83 -20.17 8.60
CA SER A 277 7.99 -19.30 8.87
C SER A 277 8.19 -18.28 7.75
N ILE A 278 8.04 -18.70 6.49
CA ILE A 278 8.22 -17.81 5.34
C ILE A 278 7.04 -16.85 5.19
N ASP A 279 5.82 -17.30 5.48
CA ASP A 279 4.65 -16.43 5.49
C ASP A 279 4.80 -15.30 6.53
N SER A 280 5.35 -15.61 7.70
CA SER A 280 5.65 -14.63 8.75
C SER A 280 6.67 -13.58 8.28
N ILE A 281 7.72 -13.99 7.57
CA ILE A 281 8.69 -13.06 6.95
C ILE A 281 8.01 -12.19 5.90
N ARG A 282 7.18 -12.78 5.02
CA ARG A 282 6.41 -12.04 4.01
C ARG A 282 5.52 -10.99 4.66
N VAL A 283 4.76 -11.35 5.69
CA VAL A 283 3.88 -10.44 6.42
C VAL A 283 4.68 -9.32 7.09
N LEU A 284 5.86 -9.62 7.65
CA LEU A 284 6.75 -8.60 8.22
C LEU A 284 7.19 -7.58 7.18
N VAL A 285 7.65 -8.02 6.00
CA VAL A 285 8.07 -7.14 4.89
C VAL A 285 6.92 -6.25 4.42
N LEU A 286 5.72 -6.81 4.27
CA LEU A 286 4.52 -6.05 3.90
C LEU A 286 4.15 -5.02 4.98
N ASN A 287 4.07 -5.46 6.24
CA ASN A 287 3.72 -4.59 7.37
C ASN A 287 4.72 -3.44 7.52
N PHE A 288 6.01 -3.69 7.29
CA PHE A 288 7.03 -2.65 7.29
C PHE A 288 6.67 -1.54 6.29
N ASN A 289 6.42 -1.90 5.02
CA ASN A 289 6.05 -0.94 3.98
C ASN A 289 4.79 -0.13 4.36
N TYR A 290 3.78 -0.79 4.93
CA TYR A 290 2.55 -0.11 5.32
C TYR A 290 2.71 0.78 6.56
N ILE A 291 3.47 0.38 7.58
CA ILE A 291 3.79 1.25 8.73
C ILE A 291 4.44 2.55 8.27
N PHE A 292 5.33 2.47 7.28
CA PHE A 292 5.98 3.65 6.71
C PHE A 292 5.04 4.61 5.98
N MET A 293 3.85 4.17 5.57
CA MET A 293 2.80 5.08 5.11
C MET A 293 2.28 5.96 6.25
N TYR A 294 2.07 5.38 7.44
CA TYR A 294 1.62 6.13 8.61
C TYR A 294 2.70 7.09 9.11
N VAL A 295 3.95 6.63 9.17
CA VAL A 295 5.11 7.46 9.55
C VAL A 295 5.26 8.65 8.61
N ASP A 296 5.08 8.47 7.30
CA ASP A 296 5.15 9.57 6.33
C ASP A 296 4.10 10.67 6.61
N GLN A 297 2.87 10.30 6.96
CA GLN A 297 1.85 11.29 7.32
C GLN A 297 2.14 12.01 8.63
N PHE A 298 2.65 11.28 9.64
CA PHE A 298 3.10 11.85 10.90
C PHE A 298 4.19 12.90 10.67
N LEU A 299 5.24 12.54 9.92
CA LEU A 299 6.36 13.42 9.63
C LEU A 299 5.93 14.64 8.81
N LEU A 300 5.11 14.45 7.76
CA LEU A 300 4.60 15.56 6.95
C LEU A 300 3.92 16.61 7.83
N ARG A 301 3.09 16.20 8.78
CA ARG A 301 2.39 17.15 9.64
C ARG A 301 3.34 17.88 10.57
N TYR A 302 4.22 17.13 11.25
CA TYR A 302 5.19 17.70 12.18
C TYR A 302 6.03 18.80 11.53
N TYR A 303 6.47 18.59 10.31
CA TYR A 303 7.26 19.60 9.59
C TYR A 303 6.45 20.83 9.19
N VAL A 304 5.18 20.67 8.80
CA VAL A 304 4.34 21.82 8.37
C VAL A 304 4.07 22.74 9.55
N GLU A 305 3.74 22.18 10.71
CA GLU A 305 3.39 22.97 11.91
C GLU A 305 4.59 23.74 12.48
N ASN A 306 5.80 23.16 12.43
CA ASN A 306 7.01 23.83 12.89
C ASN A 306 7.42 25.03 12.01
N ASN A 307 7.08 24.98 10.72
CA ASN A 307 7.36 26.08 9.80
C ASN A 307 6.48 27.31 10.07
N ASP A 308 5.20 27.09 10.32
CA ASP A 308 4.24 28.18 10.55
C ASP A 308 4.62 29.01 11.79
N GLN A 309 5.21 28.39 12.82
CA GLN A 309 5.64 29.08 14.04
C GLN A 309 6.84 30.01 13.82
N SER A 310 7.72 29.72 12.86
CA SER A 310 8.93 30.52 12.61
C SER A 310 8.64 31.90 12.01
N THR A 311 7.45 32.10 11.44
CA THR A 311 7.08 33.34 10.74
C THR A 311 6.49 34.40 11.68
N TYR A 312 6.08 34.03 12.90
CA TYR A 312 5.32 34.93 13.78
C TYR A 312 6.15 35.88 14.65
N ASN A 313 7.49 35.80 14.64
CA ASN A 313 8.35 36.53 15.57
C ASN A 313 9.05 37.78 14.99
N TYR A 314 8.68 38.26 13.81
CA TYR A 314 9.37 39.42 13.20
C TYR A 314 8.42 40.39 12.51
N SER A 315 7.64 41.14 13.28
CA SER A 315 7.16 42.49 12.90
C SER A 315 6.40 43.16 14.05
N ASN A 316 7.15 43.77 14.97
CA ASN A 316 6.66 44.96 15.67
C ASN A 316 6.70 46.13 14.69
N SER A 317 5.75 46.19 13.75
CA SER A 317 5.43 47.41 13.04
C SER A 317 3.92 47.53 12.93
N HIS A 318 3.40 48.57 13.58
CA HIS A 318 2.02 49.02 13.50
C HIS A 318 1.55 49.03 12.04
N SER A 319 0.67 48.10 11.67
CA SER A 319 -0.19 48.32 10.51
C SER A 319 -1.54 47.64 10.70
N THR A 320 -2.55 48.44 10.40
CA THR A 320 -4.00 48.28 10.45
C THR A 320 -4.58 46.90 10.14
N PRO A 321 -5.73 46.54 10.75
CA PRO A 321 -6.35 45.23 10.59
C PRO A 321 -6.86 45.04 9.16
N LYS A 322 -6.29 44.07 8.43
CA LYS A 322 -6.88 43.53 7.20
C LYS A 322 -7.46 42.14 7.47
N SER A 323 -8.63 41.91 6.90
CA SER A 323 -9.56 40.80 7.14
C SER A 323 -8.90 39.41 7.02
N PRO A 324 -9.42 38.40 7.73
CA PRO A 324 -8.91 37.03 7.68
C PRO A 324 -9.07 36.48 6.26
N LEU A 325 -7.94 36.20 5.61
CA LEU A 325 -7.89 35.63 4.27
C LEU A 325 -7.94 34.11 4.41
N ASP A 326 -9.02 33.55 3.87
CA ASP A 326 -9.38 32.14 3.85
C ASP A 326 -8.38 31.36 2.98
N TYR A 327 -7.59 30.46 3.59
CA TYR A 327 -6.67 29.58 2.85
C TYR A 327 -7.44 28.42 2.21
N ASN A 328 -8.26 28.74 1.21
CA ASN A 328 -8.77 27.78 0.25
C ASN A 328 -7.71 27.58 -0.84
N LEU A 329 -6.82 26.61 -0.62
CA LEU A 329 -5.93 26.05 -1.65
C LEU A 329 -6.77 25.22 -2.63
N VAL A 330 -7.60 25.91 -3.40
CA VAL A 330 -8.37 25.37 -4.52
C VAL A 330 -7.41 25.26 -5.71
N TYR A 331 -7.39 24.06 -6.29
CA TYR A 331 -6.80 23.74 -7.57
C TYR A 331 -7.06 24.85 -8.60
N HIS A 332 -6.08 25.72 -8.85
CA HIS A 332 -6.09 26.51 -10.06
C HIS A 332 -5.79 25.58 -11.22
N ASN A 333 -6.88 25.16 -11.87
CA ASN A 333 -6.89 24.67 -13.22
C ASN A 333 -6.29 25.78 -14.09
N THR A 334 -5.08 25.56 -14.61
CA THR A 334 -4.46 26.41 -15.62
C THR A 334 -5.24 26.22 -16.92
N SER A 335 -6.41 26.85 -17.02
CA SER A 335 -6.95 27.20 -18.32
C SER A 335 -6.15 28.40 -18.79
N ASN A 336 -5.36 28.19 -19.85
CA ASN A 336 -4.81 29.26 -20.67
C ASN A 336 -5.97 30.16 -21.14
N ASN A 337 -6.22 31.23 -20.39
CA ASN A 337 -6.82 32.42 -20.97
C ASN A 337 -5.66 33.34 -21.32
N GLU A 338 -5.27 33.28 -22.59
CA GLU A 338 -4.62 34.38 -23.30
C GLU A 338 -5.52 35.60 -23.18
N TYR A 339 -5.38 36.34 -22.07
CA TYR A 339 -5.85 37.71 -22.03
C TYR A 339 -4.86 38.55 -22.82
N ASN A 340 -5.25 38.79 -24.07
CA ASN A 340 -4.87 39.93 -24.88
C ASN A 340 -4.59 41.16 -24.00
N THR A 341 -3.32 41.48 -23.83
CA THR A 341 -2.85 42.77 -23.34
C THR A 341 -3.16 43.79 -24.44
N LYS A 342 -4.42 44.24 -24.49
CA LYS A 342 -4.77 45.47 -25.20
C LYS A 342 -4.09 46.62 -24.48
N ASN A 343 -3.01 47.08 -25.10
CA ASN A 343 -2.47 48.44 -25.06
C ASN A 343 -3.43 49.47 -24.44
N ILE A 344 -3.16 49.87 -23.20
CA ILE A 344 -3.51 51.21 -22.73
C ILE A 344 -2.22 52.02 -22.88
N ILE A 345 -2.04 52.51 -24.11
CA ILE A 345 -1.09 53.56 -24.44
C ILE A 345 -1.70 54.85 -23.85
N ASN A 346 -1.08 55.39 -22.80
CA ASN A 346 -1.28 56.78 -22.41
C ASN A 346 -0.54 57.67 -23.41
N THR A 347 -1.22 58.02 -24.51
CA THR A 347 -0.80 59.11 -25.40
C THR A 347 -1.12 60.45 -24.74
N ASN A 348 -0.12 61.06 -24.14
CA ASN A 348 -0.04 62.52 -24.02
C ASN A 348 1.09 62.97 -24.95
N LEU A 349 0.76 63.26 -26.21
CA LEU A 349 1.63 63.99 -27.13
C LEU A 349 0.80 64.98 -27.93
N ASN A 350 0.94 66.25 -27.54
CA ASN A 350 0.63 67.41 -28.36
C ASN A 350 1.48 67.36 -29.64
N SER A 351 0.78 67.38 -30.76
CA SER A 351 1.15 67.85 -32.10
C SER A 351 2.55 68.49 -32.30
N ASN A 352 3.34 67.93 -33.23
CA ASN A 352 3.45 68.51 -34.58
C ASN A 352 4.18 67.56 -35.55
N PRO A 353 3.84 67.55 -36.86
CA PRO A 353 4.27 66.53 -37.81
C PRO A 353 5.48 66.98 -38.61
N GLN A 354 6.40 66.05 -38.90
CA GLN A 354 7.25 66.15 -40.09
C GLN A 354 7.20 64.87 -40.92
N TYR A 355 6.85 65.11 -42.19
CA TYR A 355 6.84 64.21 -43.32
C TYR A 355 8.20 63.56 -43.56
N TYR A 356 8.22 62.28 -43.91
CA TYR A 356 9.05 61.77 -45.01
C TYR A 356 8.38 60.56 -45.67
N ASN A 357 8.15 60.70 -46.98
CA ASN A 357 7.92 59.62 -47.94
C ASN A 357 9.24 58.90 -48.22
N VAL A 358 9.26 57.56 -48.24
CA VAL A 358 10.09 56.78 -49.19
C VAL A 358 9.39 55.45 -49.49
N VAL A 359 8.97 55.32 -50.74
CA VAL A 359 8.57 54.10 -51.46
C VAL A 359 9.82 53.30 -51.80
N PHE A 360 9.79 51.96 -51.86
CA PHE A 360 10.30 51.17 -53.00
C PHE A 360 9.97 49.67 -52.83
N ASN A 361 9.26 49.17 -53.85
CA ASN A 361 9.18 47.84 -54.47
C ASN A 361 9.32 46.56 -53.65
#